data_AF-A0A099L2E8-F1
#
_entry.id   AF-A0A099L2E8-F1
#
_cell.length_a   1.000
_cell.length_b   1.000
_cell.length_c   1.000
_cell.angle_alpha   90.00
_cell.angle_beta   90.00
_cell.angle_gamma   90.00
#
_symmetry.space_group_name_H-M   'P 1'
#
loop_
_entity.id
_entity.type
_entity.pdbx_description
1 polymer ?
#
loop_
_entity_poly.entity_id
_entity_poly.type
_entity_poly.pdbx_seq_one_letter_code
_entity_poly.pdbx_strand_id
1 'polypeptide(L)'
;MKNPILVLLLVMLVSGCANNNWRTASREPAGIASSPVEDSRAVIEIYAADAFSWRGWFAVHPWMAIKAVNAKEYTVYEVIGWRVKRGLPALRQYTTVTPDRYWYGSKPELLLSIKGEKAELLIPKINAAIARYPWADEYSVFPGPNSNTFLAWIGQQVPELGLELPFSAIGSGYAN
;
A
#
# COMPACT_ATOMS: atom_id res chain seq x y z
N MET A 1 -39.34 -12.56 -13.94
CA MET A 1 -39.25 -12.83 -12.48
C MET A 1 -37.79 -12.91 -12.10
N LYS A 2 -37.25 -11.93 -11.33
CA LYS A 2 -35.86 -11.98 -10.86
C LYS A 2 -35.75 -13.13 -9.87
N ASN A 3 -34.98 -14.17 -10.20
CA ASN A 3 -34.92 -15.39 -9.39
C ASN A 3 -34.06 -15.11 -8.14
N PRO A 4 -34.63 -14.89 -6.95
CA PRO A 4 -33.89 -14.43 -5.77
C PRO A 4 -32.88 -15.47 -5.30
N ILE A 5 -33.10 -16.74 -5.65
CA ILE A 5 -32.20 -17.86 -5.36
C ILE A 5 -30.85 -17.69 -6.07
N LEU A 6 -30.85 -17.19 -7.31
CA LEU A 6 -29.60 -16.96 -8.07
C LEU A 6 -28.79 -15.81 -7.47
N VAL A 7 -29.47 -14.76 -6.98
CA VAL A 7 -28.83 -13.62 -6.28
C VAL A 7 -28.26 -14.07 -4.94
N LEU A 8 -28.99 -14.90 -4.18
CA LEU A 8 -28.54 -15.40 -2.89
C LEU A 8 -27.36 -16.37 -3.02
N LEU A 9 -27.36 -17.24 -4.03
CA LEU A 9 -26.23 -18.11 -4.37
C LEU A 9 -24.99 -17.31 -4.78
N LEU A 10 -25.17 -16.25 -5.57
CA LEU A 10 -24.07 -15.36 -5.95
C LEU A 10 -23.44 -14.69 -4.71
N VAL A 11 -24.25 -14.18 -3.78
CA VAL A 11 -23.78 -13.53 -2.53
C VAL A 11 -23.06 -14.51 -1.60
N MET A 12 -23.52 -15.77 -1.50
CA MET A 12 -22.83 -16.79 -0.69
C MET A 12 -21.52 -17.25 -1.31
N LEU A 13 -21.45 -17.42 -2.64
CA LEU A 13 -20.21 -17.76 -3.36
C LEU A 13 -19.16 -16.64 -3.20
N VAL A 14 -19.59 -15.38 -3.14
CA VAL A 14 -18.71 -14.23 -2.92
C VAL A 14 -18.03 -14.25 -1.54
N SER A 15 -18.70 -14.82 -0.54
CA SER A 15 -18.23 -14.81 0.86
C SER A 15 -17.31 -16.00 1.20
N GLY A 16 -17.38 -17.11 0.45
CA GLY A 16 -16.72 -18.38 0.77
C GLY A 16 -15.21 -18.42 0.49
N CYS A 17 -14.70 -17.60 -0.42
CA CYS A 17 -13.27 -17.57 -0.78
C CYS A 17 -12.46 -16.47 -0.07
N ALA A 18 -13.11 -15.61 0.71
CA ALA A 18 -12.43 -14.52 1.42
C ALA A 18 -11.80 -15.04 2.72
N ASN A 19 -10.48 -14.86 2.88
CA ASN A 19 -9.82 -15.11 4.16
C ASN A 19 -10.29 -14.06 5.17
N ASN A 20 -11.18 -14.45 6.07
CA ASN A 20 -11.83 -13.52 7.01
C ASN A 20 -11.10 -13.43 8.36
N ASN A 21 -10.10 -14.27 8.61
CA ASN A 21 -9.36 -14.24 9.87
C ASN A 21 -8.05 -13.45 9.73
N TRP A 22 -8.14 -12.15 9.91
CA TRP A 22 -7.00 -11.24 9.84
C TRP A 22 -5.86 -11.58 10.83
N ARG A 23 -6.16 -12.31 11.91
CA ARG A 23 -5.19 -12.71 12.94
C ARG A 23 -4.20 -13.75 12.42
N THR A 24 -4.66 -14.71 11.64
CA THR A 24 -3.84 -15.82 11.11
C THR A 24 -3.40 -15.60 9.66
N ALA A 25 -3.94 -14.58 9.00
CA ALA A 25 -3.57 -14.25 7.63
C ALA A 25 -2.07 -13.92 7.51
N SER A 26 -1.41 -14.48 6.48
CA SER A 26 0.04 -14.37 6.32
C SER A 26 0.50 -12.92 6.24
N ARG A 27 1.64 -12.67 6.87
CA ARG A 27 2.46 -11.46 6.73
C ARG A 27 3.90 -11.87 6.50
N GLU A 28 4.14 -13.03 5.92
CA GLU A 28 5.52 -13.42 5.56
C GLU A 28 6.06 -12.49 4.47
N PRO A 29 7.39 -12.31 4.37
CA PRO A 29 8.01 -11.62 3.24
C PRO A 29 7.70 -12.34 1.91
N ALA A 30 7.49 -11.59 0.83
CA ALA A 30 7.24 -12.17 -0.49
C ALA A 30 8.53 -12.51 -1.27
N GLY A 31 9.69 -12.06 -0.79
CA GLY A 31 11.00 -12.29 -1.42
C GLY A 31 11.24 -11.44 -2.67
N ILE A 32 10.51 -10.33 -2.82
CA ILE A 32 10.59 -9.37 -3.93
C ILE A 32 11.69 -8.32 -3.66
N ALA A 33 11.71 -7.78 -2.44
CA ALA A 33 12.61 -6.70 -2.09
C ALA A 33 14.06 -7.18 -1.99
N SER A 34 15.00 -6.36 -2.45
CA SER A 34 16.43 -6.66 -2.27
C SER A 34 16.81 -6.59 -0.80
N SER A 35 17.66 -7.51 -0.34
CA SER A 35 18.19 -7.48 1.02
C SER A 35 18.88 -6.14 1.29
N PRO A 36 18.48 -5.39 2.34
CA PRO A 36 19.06 -4.09 2.63
C PRO A 36 20.51 -4.18 3.12
N VAL A 37 20.95 -5.37 3.54
CA VAL A 37 22.34 -5.62 3.97
C VAL A 37 23.25 -5.87 2.77
N GLU A 38 22.71 -6.45 1.69
CA GLU A 38 23.46 -6.82 0.48
C GLU A 38 23.45 -5.71 -0.59
N ASP A 39 22.33 -4.98 -0.73
CA ASP A 39 22.23 -3.84 -1.63
C ASP A 39 22.55 -2.55 -0.88
N SER A 40 23.69 -1.91 -1.17
CA SER A 40 24.10 -0.65 -0.54
C SER A 40 23.45 0.59 -1.14
N ARG A 41 22.77 0.48 -2.29
CA ARG A 41 22.20 1.63 -3.01
C ARG A 41 20.99 2.19 -2.27
N ALA A 42 20.64 3.45 -2.55
CA ALA A 42 19.31 3.96 -2.22
C ALA A 42 18.26 3.19 -3.03
N VAL A 43 17.09 2.94 -2.43
CA VAL A 43 15.98 2.18 -3.03
C VAL A 43 14.66 2.85 -2.68
N ILE A 44 13.78 2.99 -3.66
CA ILE A 44 12.36 3.32 -3.50
C ILE A 44 11.58 2.19 -4.16
N GLU A 45 10.73 1.52 -3.40
CA GLU A 45 9.83 0.50 -3.92
C GLU A 45 8.39 0.79 -3.50
N ILE A 46 7.45 0.58 -4.42
CA ILE A 46 6.02 0.74 -4.18
C ILE A 46 5.36 -0.58 -4.53
N TYR A 47 4.57 -1.09 -3.60
CA TYR A 47 3.87 -2.36 -3.74
C TYR A 47 2.37 -2.14 -3.67
N ALA A 48 1.62 -3.10 -4.20
CA ALA A 48 0.19 -3.23 -3.98
C ALA A 48 -0.18 -4.69 -3.83
N ALA A 49 -1.18 -4.95 -2.98
CA ALA A 49 -1.78 -6.28 -2.84
C ALA A 49 -3.29 -6.13 -2.75
N ASP A 50 -4.03 -7.19 -3.09
CA ASP A 50 -5.48 -7.21 -2.91
C ASP A 50 -5.86 -6.80 -1.49
N ALA A 51 -6.79 -5.85 -1.37
CA ALA A 51 -7.27 -5.37 -0.08
C ALA A 51 -7.88 -6.52 0.74
N PHE A 52 -7.85 -6.39 2.06
CA PHE A 52 -8.26 -7.48 2.93
C PHE A 52 -9.76 -7.84 2.79
N SER A 53 -10.04 -9.15 2.84
CA SER A 53 -11.37 -9.76 2.72
C SER A 53 -12.02 -9.48 1.35
N TRP A 54 -13.34 -9.47 1.25
CA TRP A 54 -14.11 -9.30 0.00
C TRP A 54 -13.72 -8.06 -0.82
N ARG A 55 -13.11 -7.06 -0.18
CA ARG A 55 -12.65 -5.83 -0.84
C ARG A 55 -11.55 -6.10 -1.86
N GLY A 56 -10.73 -7.13 -1.64
CA GLY A 56 -9.63 -7.49 -2.52
C GLY A 56 -10.05 -7.87 -3.93
N TRP A 57 -11.33 -8.19 -4.12
CA TRP A 57 -11.88 -8.48 -5.44
C TRP A 57 -12.00 -7.24 -6.34
N PHE A 58 -11.96 -6.05 -5.75
CA PHE A 58 -12.21 -4.80 -6.44
C PHE A 58 -11.13 -3.75 -6.18
N ALA A 59 -10.45 -3.83 -5.05
CA ALA A 59 -9.55 -2.80 -4.57
C ALA A 59 -8.22 -3.37 -4.08
N VAL A 60 -7.15 -2.60 -4.29
CA VAL A 60 -5.83 -2.89 -3.74
C VAL A 60 -5.51 -2.01 -2.52
N HIS A 61 -4.57 -2.47 -1.72
CA HIS A 61 -3.89 -1.69 -0.68
C HIS A 61 -2.43 -1.47 -1.10
N PRO A 62 -2.05 -0.25 -1.51
CA PRO A 62 -0.68 0.07 -1.82
C PRO A 62 0.10 0.64 -0.63
N TRP A 63 1.41 0.46 -0.64
CA TRP A 63 2.34 1.07 0.31
C TRP A 63 3.69 1.34 -0.34
N MET A 64 4.49 2.21 0.29
CA MET A 64 5.81 2.61 -0.18
C MET A 64 6.88 2.22 0.82
N ALA A 65 8.03 1.80 0.31
CA ALA A 65 9.23 1.51 1.07
C ALA A 65 10.41 2.34 0.55
N ILE A 66 11.15 2.95 1.47
CA ILE A 66 12.32 3.77 1.17
C ILE A 66 13.51 3.25 1.94
N LYS A 67 14.64 3.09 1.26
CA LYS A 67 15.94 2.77 1.86
C LYS A 67 16.96 3.80 1.39
N ALA A 68 17.61 4.47 2.33
CA ALA A 68 18.73 5.35 1.99
C ALA A 68 19.98 4.54 1.61
N VAL A 69 20.98 5.21 1.04
CA VAL A 69 22.30 4.60 0.78
C VAL A 69 22.86 4.02 2.08
N ASN A 70 23.39 2.80 2.02
CA ASN A 70 23.97 2.05 3.13
C ASN A 70 23.02 1.73 4.31
N ALA A 71 21.74 2.11 4.25
CA ALA A 71 20.77 1.81 5.30
C ALA A 71 20.50 0.30 5.38
N LYS A 72 20.39 -0.20 6.62
CA LYS A 72 20.20 -1.64 6.92
C LYS A 72 18.73 -2.07 6.99
N GLU A 73 17.81 -1.13 6.92
CA GLU A 73 16.37 -1.37 6.89
C GLU A 73 15.69 -0.43 5.91
N TYR A 74 14.53 -0.83 5.41
CA TYR A 74 13.59 0.03 4.73
C TYR A 74 12.72 0.76 5.76
N THR A 75 12.36 2.00 5.47
CA THR A 75 11.25 2.69 6.11
C THR A 75 10.01 2.55 5.25
N VAL A 76 8.96 1.97 5.80
CA VAL A 76 7.69 1.74 5.12
C VAL A 76 6.67 2.80 5.54
N TYR A 77 5.94 3.32 4.56
CA TYR A 77 4.83 4.25 4.73
C TYR A 77 3.57 3.65 4.13
N GLU A 78 2.51 3.58 4.93
CA GLU A 78 1.20 3.07 4.51
C GLU A 78 0.07 3.75 5.29
N VAL A 79 -1.10 3.89 4.68
CA VAL A 79 -2.30 4.43 5.35
C VAL A 79 -3.23 3.30 5.74
N ILE A 80 -3.60 3.22 7.03
CA ILE A 80 -4.39 2.13 7.59
C ILE A 80 -5.52 2.65 8.48
N GLY A 81 -6.76 2.38 8.06
CA GLY A 81 -7.96 2.91 8.74
C GLY A 81 -8.25 2.38 10.14
N TRP A 82 -7.96 1.12 10.46
CA TRP A 82 -8.27 0.58 11.80
C TRP A 82 -7.38 1.16 12.91
N ARG A 83 -6.32 1.91 12.56
CA ARG A 83 -5.50 2.66 13.52
C ARG A 83 -6.24 3.88 14.05
N VAL A 84 -6.97 4.57 13.18
CA VAL A 84 -7.73 5.81 13.49
C VAL A 84 -8.74 5.57 14.60
N LYS A 85 -9.44 4.41 14.57
CA LYS A 85 -10.39 4.01 15.63
C LYS A 85 -9.74 3.87 17.02
N ARG A 86 -8.41 3.80 17.10
CA ARG A 86 -7.62 3.72 18.34
C ARG A 86 -6.96 5.05 18.71
N GLY A 87 -7.34 6.16 18.07
CA GLY A 87 -6.75 7.48 18.29
C GLY A 87 -5.32 7.62 17.74
N LEU A 88 -4.92 6.76 16.79
CA LEU A 88 -3.60 6.81 16.15
C LEU A 88 -3.73 7.36 14.73
N PRO A 89 -2.70 8.03 14.19
CA PRO A 89 -2.67 8.47 12.80
C PRO A 89 -2.95 7.32 11.81
N ALA A 90 -3.66 7.66 10.73
CA ALA A 90 -3.94 6.76 9.63
C ALA A 90 -2.65 6.43 8.88
N LEU A 91 -1.84 7.44 8.58
CA LEU A 91 -0.48 7.29 8.05
C LEU A 91 0.41 6.63 9.10
N ARG A 92 0.89 5.44 8.78
CA ARG A 92 1.79 4.64 9.59
C ARG A 92 3.17 4.65 8.95
N GLN A 93 4.18 4.90 9.79
CA GLN A 93 5.58 4.73 9.47
C GLN A 93 6.20 3.65 10.37
N TYR A 94 7.06 2.79 9.82
CA TYR A 94 7.85 1.83 10.58
C TYR A 94 9.07 1.35 9.78
N THR A 95 10.08 0.79 10.45
CA THR A 95 11.25 0.19 9.78
C THR A 95 11.16 -1.33 9.74
N THR A 96 11.77 -1.93 8.71
CA THR A 96 11.87 -3.38 8.55
C THR A 96 12.92 -3.77 7.52
N VAL A 97 13.49 -4.97 7.64
CA VAL A 97 14.31 -5.60 6.59
C VAL A 97 13.49 -6.20 5.45
N THR A 98 12.18 -6.39 5.63
CA THR A 98 11.27 -7.07 4.67
C THR A 98 10.06 -6.19 4.38
N PRO A 99 10.16 -5.23 3.44
CA PRO A 99 9.08 -4.28 3.14
C PRO A 99 7.94 -4.86 2.29
N ASP A 100 8.14 -6.02 1.69
CA ASP A 100 7.29 -6.68 0.69
C ASP A 100 6.42 -7.79 1.30
N ARG A 101 5.96 -7.59 2.54
CA ARG A 101 5.19 -8.61 3.25
C ARG A 101 3.81 -8.81 2.62
N TYR A 102 3.30 -10.04 2.73
CA TYR A 102 1.91 -10.34 2.39
C TYR A 102 0.97 -9.38 3.14
N TRP A 103 0.04 -8.79 2.40
CA TRP A 103 -1.03 -7.98 2.98
C TRP A 103 -2.18 -8.88 3.39
N TYR A 104 -2.13 -9.35 4.64
CA TYR A 104 -3.17 -10.21 5.20
C TYR A 104 -3.51 -11.41 4.30
N GLY A 105 -2.49 -12.13 3.85
CA GLY A 105 -2.63 -13.30 2.98
C GLY A 105 -2.57 -13.01 1.48
N SER A 106 -2.67 -11.75 1.04
CA SER A 106 -2.49 -11.35 -0.35
C SER A 106 -1.02 -11.10 -0.65
N LYS A 107 -0.45 -11.77 -1.66
CA LYS A 107 0.93 -11.52 -2.10
C LYS A 107 1.01 -10.15 -2.77
N PRO A 108 1.96 -9.28 -2.43
CA PRO A 108 2.17 -8.03 -3.14
C PRO A 108 2.71 -8.23 -4.55
N GLU A 109 2.35 -7.29 -5.41
CA GLU A 109 2.99 -6.97 -6.67
C GLU A 109 3.85 -5.71 -6.50
N LEU A 110 4.97 -5.65 -7.23
CA LEU A 110 5.84 -4.50 -7.28
C LEU A 110 5.36 -3.56 -8.40
N LEU A 111 4.85 -2.39 -8.02
CA LEU A 111 4.38 -1.37 -8.96
C LEU A 111 5.53 -0.51 -9.49
N LEU A 112 6.50 -0.19 -8.64
CA LEU A 112 7.63 0.66 -8.98
C LEU A 112 8.86 0.24 -8.20
N SER A 113 10.04 0.23 -8.84
CA SER A 113 11.33 0.11 -8.18
C SER A 113 12.34 1.05 -8.81
N ILE A 114 12.88 1.95 -7.99
CA ILE A 114 13.94 2.89 -8.37
C ILE A 114 15.12 2.66 -7.43
N LYS A 115 16.32 2.50 -7.98
CA LYS A 115 17.55 2.22 -7.21
C LYS A 115 18.69 3.16 -7.61
N GLY A 116 19.67 3.29 -6.74
CA GLY A 116 20.90 4.06 -6.99
C GLY A 116 20.67 5.57 -6.93
N GLU A 117 21.46 6.31 -7.72
CA GLU A 117 21.50 7.78 -7.72
C GLU A 117 20.11 8.40 -7.95
N LYS A 118 19.30 7.83 -8.85
CA LYS A 118 17.93 8.31 -9.08
C LYS A 118 17.09 8.21 -7.80
N ALA A 119 17.21 7.12 -7.03
CA ALA A 119 16.48 7.00 -5.77
C ALA A 119 16.98 8.02 -4.75
N GLU A 120 18.28 8.19 -4.62
CA GLU A 120 18.90 9.16 -3.72
C GLU A 120 18.41 10.60 -3.97
N LEU A 121 18.28 10.98 -5.25
CA LEU A 121 17.75 12.29 -5.63
C LEU A 121 16.25 12.47 -5.32
N LEU A 122 15.46 11.40 -5.40
CA LEU A 122 14.00 11.45 -5.22
C LEU A 122 13.57 11.31 -3.76
N ILE A 123 14.32 10.59 -2.93
CA ILE A 123 13.99 10.35 -1.51
C ILE A 123 13.71 11.66 -0.74
N PRO A 124 14.53 12.72 -0.83
CA PRO A 124 14.25 13.98 -0.14
C PRO A 124 12.93 14.62 -0.57
N LYS A 125 12.59 14.59 -1.87
CA LYS A 125 11.33 15.11 -2.39
C LYS A 125 10.14 14.32 -1.85
N ILE A 126 10.25 13.00 -1.83
CA ILE A 126 9.23 12.09 -1.30
C ILE A 126 9.01 12.34 0.19
N ASN A 127 10.08 12.41 0.99
CA ASN A 127 9.99 12.70 2.41
C ASN A 127 9.31 14.05 2.68
N ALA A 128 9.60 15.07 1.87
CA ALA A 128 8.93 16.36 1.96
C ALA A 128 7.43 16.28 1.59
N ALA A 129 7.06 15.46 0.60
CA ALA A 129 5.66 15.23 0.24
C ALA A 129 4.89 14.45 1.32
N ILE A 130 5.52 13.45 1.97
CA ILE A 130 4.96 12.72 3.11
C ILE A 130 4.68 13.67 4.26
N ALA A 131 5.65 14.52 4.61
CA ALA A 131 5.52 15.47 5.72
C ALA A 131 4.38 16.49 5.53
N ARG A 132 3.96 16.74 4.28
CA ARG A 132 2.84 17.63 3.94
C ARG A 132 1.55 16.89 3.61
N TYR A 133 1.49 15.57 3.79
CA TYR A 133 0.28 14.80 3.47
C TYR A 133 -0.91 15.27 4.33
N PRO A 134 -1.96 15.85 3.73
CA PRO A 134 -2.97 16.59 4.50
C PRO A 134 -3.92 15.67 5.27
N TRP A 135 -4.01 14.39 4.89
CA TRP A 135 -4.94 13.42 5.47
C TRP A 135 -4.23 12.37 6.33
N ALA A 136 -3.14 12.74 7.01
CA ALA A 136 -2.35 11.82 7.82
C ALA A 136 -3.14 11.16 8.97
N ASP A 137 -4.16 11.84 9.48
CA ASP A 137 -5.03 11.37 10.57
C ASP A 137 -6.41 10.90 10.11
N GLU A 138 -6.71 11.02 8.81
CA GLU A 138 -8.02 10.73 8.25
C GLU A 138 -8.03 9.42 7.46
N TYR A 139 -9.18 8.74 7.49
CA TYR A 139 -9.38 7.55 6.67
C TYR A 139 -10.86 7.37 6.32
N SER A 140 -11.13 7.18 5.03
CA SER A 140 -12.40 6.66 4.52
C SER A 140 -12.16 5.62 3.45
N VAL A 141 -12.91 4.50 3.51
CA VAL A 141 -12.77 3.40 2.55
C VAL A 141 -13.08 3.88 1.12
N PHE A 142 -14.13 4.70 0.96
CA PHE A 142 -14.57 5.25 -0.32
C PHE A 142 -15.29 6.58 -0.08
N PRO A 143 -15.04 7.64 -0.90
CA PRO A 143 -14.08 7.69 -2.01
C PRO A 143 -12.62 7.91 -1.57
N GLY A 144 -12.35 8.08 -0.27
CA GLY A 144 -11.05 8.46 0.26
C GLY A 144 -11.21 9.50 1.38
N PRO A 145 -10.14 9.89 2.08
CA PRO A 145 -8.75 9.53 1.82
C PRO A 145 -8.41 8.11 2.32
N ASN A 146 -7.61 7.36 1.56
CA ASN A 146 -7.14 6.01 1.95
C ASN A 146 -5.69 5.76 1.45
N SER A 147 -5.21 4.52 1.46
CA SER A 147 -3.87 4.17 0.97
C SER A 147 -3.65 4.49 -0.50
N ASN A 148 -4.68 4.36 -1.35
CA ASN A 148 -4.60 4.77 -2.76
C ASN A 148 -4.48 6.29 -2.89
N THR A 149 -5.20 7.06 -2.07
CA THR A 149 -5.06 8.52 -2.00
C THR A 149 -3.64 8.94 -1.63
N PHE A 150 -3.03 8.25 -0.64
CA PHE A 150 -1.67 8.55 -0.21
C PHE A 150 -0.65 8.35 -1.34
N LEU A 151 -0.67 7.21 -2.04
CA LEU A 151 0.26 6.97 -3.13
C LEU A 151 0.00 7.88 -4.34
N ALA A 152 -1.27 8.21 -4.61
CA ALA A 152 -1.62 9.19 -5.65
C ALA A 152 -1.06 10.57 -5.31
N TRP A 153 -1.21 11.03 -4.06
CA TRP A 153 -0.59 12.26 -3.58
C TRP A 153 0.93 12.25 -3.78
N ILE A 154 1.62 11.17 -3.42
CA ILE A 154 3.07 11.06 -3.64
C ILE A 154 3.43 11.16 -5.13
N GLY A 155 2.71 10.45 -6.01
CA GLY A 155 2.91 10.52 -7.46
C GLY A 155 2.67 11.92 -8.03
N GLN A 156 1.68 12.65 -7.51
CA GLN A 156 1.40 14.03 -7.91
C GLN A 156 2.46 15.02 -7.44
N GLN A 157 2.93 14.87 -6.18
CA GLN A 157 3.93 15.77 -5.59
C GLN A 157 5.35 15.49 -6.11
N VAL A 158 5.61 14.28 -6.59
CA VAL A 158 6.91 13.88 -7.16
C VAL A 158 6.70 13.18 -8.51
N PRO A 159 6.32 13.92 -9.58
CA PRO A 159 6.02 13.34 -10.90
C PRO A 159 7.18 12.54 -11.50
N GLU A 160 8.43 12.84 -11.12
CA GLU A 160 9.63 12.14 -11.60
C GLU A 160 9.73 10.68 -11.14
N LEU A 161 8.87 10.26 -10.20
CA LEU A 161 8.67 8.84 -9.86
C LEU A 161 8.12 8.04 -11.06
N GLY A 162 7.27 8.65 -11.87
CA GLY A 162 6.52 7.93 -12.92
C GLY A 162 5.61 6.85 -12.33
N LEU A 163 5.01 7.11 -11.16
CA LEU A 163 4.14 6.15 -10.48
C LEU A 163 2.82 6.00 -11.24
N GLU A 164 2.54 4.79 -11.70
CA GLU A 164 1.24 4.39 -12.24
C GLU A 164 0.53 3.49 -11.24
N LEU A 165 -0.68 3.88 -10.83
CA LEU A 165 -1.53 3.07 -9.97
C LEU A 165 -2.50 2.26 -10.83
N PRO A 166 -2.79 0.99 -10.46
CA PRO A 166 -3.74 0.18 -11.19
C PRO A 166 -5.15 0.77 -11.11
N PHE A 167 -6.02 0.40 -12.05
CA PHE A 167 -7.43 0.84 -12.04
C PHE A 167 -8.17 0.45 -10.74
N SER A 168 -7.76 -0.65 -10.10
CA SER A 168 -8.24 -1.10 -8.80
C SER A 168 -7.77 -0.24 -7.61
N ALA A 169 -6.96 0.80 -7.82
CA ALA A 169 -6.55 1.75 -6.79
C ALA A 169 -7.69 2.73 -6.45
N ILE A 170 -8.83 2.20 -6.00
CA ILE A 170 -10.04 2.97 -5.73
C ILE A 170 -9.77 4.01 -4.63
N GLY A 171 -9.98 5.28 -4.97
CA GLY A 171 -9.74 6.45 -4.12
C GLY A 171 -8.45 7.22 -4.39
N SER A 172 -7.66 6.79 -5.39
CA SER A 172 -6.52 7.56 -5.91
C SER A 172 -6.90 8.96 -6.42
N GLY A 173 -8.13 9.13 -6.91
CA GLY A 173 -8.63 10.42 -7.40
C GLY A 173 -9.07 11.43 -6.32
N TYR A 174 -8.98 11.09 -5.03
CA TYR A 174 -9.49 11.95 -3.95
C TYR A 174 -8.76 13.29 -3.82
N ALA A 175 -7.48 13.34 -4.18
CA ALA A 175 -6.64 14.54 -4.08
C ALA A 175 -6.75 15.50 -5.27
N ASN A 176 -7.62 15.21 -6.25
CA ASN A 176 -7.82 15.99 -7.47
C ASN A 176 -8.92 17.04 -7.33
#